data_AF-A0A951D302-F1
#
_entry.id   AF-A0A951D302-F1
#
_cell.length_a   1.000
_cell.length_b   1.000
_cell.length_c   1.000
_cell.angle_alpha   90.00
_cell.angle_beta   90.00
_cell.angle_gamma   90.00
#
_symmetry.space_group_name_H-M   'P 1'
#
loop_
_entity.id
_entity.type
_entity.pdbx_description
1 polymer ?
#
loop_
_entity_poly.entity_id
_entity_poly.type
_entity_poly.pdbx_seq_one_letter_code
_entity_poly.pdbx_strand_id
1 'polypeptide(L)'
;MQFVVELAEALTRAGTPEGLVQPRVARIAAVYGVPQARVVVLPNFTLAAEASGRPVALDSNAPGEADLRLDQMAAVEHVARLADRGAVQPVDGLHGLDAAKALQHRFGPVGIVAGHVVIALGLCLVLQPTAIVLGASAIFGALVGFMKLHARRSPTVRVLLPIAAATLVSLIAFGVGLPRRPRNRFAP
;
A
#
# COMPACT_ATOMS: atom_id res chain seq x y z
N MET A 1 25.03 -2.74 -12.28
CA MET A 1 23.96 -1.81 -12.70
C MET A 1 22.58 -2.30 -12.29
N GLN A 2 22.21 -3.56 -12.58
CA GLN A 2 20.91 -4.15 -12.22
C GLN A 2 20.48 -3.88 -10.77
N PHE A 3 21.35 -4.13 -9.79
CA PHE A 3 21.04 -3.87 -8.37
C PHE A 3 20.60 -2.44 -8.08
N VAL A 4 21.25 -1.43 -8.67
CA VAL A 4 20.92 -0.01 -8.44
C VAL A 4 19.55 0.34 -9.05
N VAL A 5 19.21 -0.27 -10.18
CA VAL A 5 17.92 -0.08 -10.86
C VAL A 5 16.79 -0.71 -10.05
N GLU A 6 16.93 -1.97 -9.66
CA GLU A 6 15.91 -2.67 -8.85
C GLU A 6 15.74 -2.04 -7.46
N LEU A 7 16.82 -1.51 -6.87
CA LEU A 7 16.74 -0.77 -5.61
C LEU A 7 15.98 0.55 -5.77
N ALA A 8 16.21 1.30 -6.85
CA ALA A 8 15.50 2.54 -7.13
C ALA A 8 13.99 2.29 -7.33
N GLU A 9 13.65 1.25 -8.10
CA GLU A 9 12.29 0.78 -8.30
C GLU A 9 11.63 0.34 -6.98
N ALA A 10 12.34 -0.44 -6.17
CA ALA A 10 11.86 -0.89 -4.86
C ALA A 10 11.62 0.28 -3.88
N LEU A 11 12.51 1.28 -3.85
CA LEU A 11 12.35 2.49 -3.03
C LEU A 11 11.15 3.35 -3.47
N THR A 12 10.92 3.42 -4.78
CA THR A 12 9.77 4.11 -5.37
C THR A 12 8.46 3.40 -5.00
N ARG A 13 8.42 2.06 -5.13
CA ARG A 13 7.28 1.24 -4.68
C ARG A 13 7.08 1.24 -3.16
N ALA A 14 8.12 1.57 -2.40
CA ALA A 14 8.05 1.77 -0.95
C ALA A 14 7.51 3.17 -0.57
N GLY A 15 7.08 3.98 -1.53
CA GLY A 15 6.51 5.31 -1.28
C GLY A 15 7.55 6.36 -0.88
N THR A 16 8.85 6.12 -1.15
CA THR A 16 9.88 7.11 -0.86
C THR A 16 9.69 8.33 -1.77
N PRO A 17 9.65 9.57 -1.24
CA PRO A 17 9.50 10.77 -2.06
C PRO A 17 10.56 10.87 -3.16
N GLU A 18 10.16 11.19 -4.38
CA GLU A 18 11.06 11.24 -5.56
C GLU A 18 12.28 12.14 -5.34
N GLY A 19 12.07 13.30 -4.70
CA GLY A 19 13.14 14.23 -4.35
C GLY A 19 14.19 13.67 -3.39
N LEU A 20 13.92 12.54 -2.73
CA LEU A 20 14.84 11.82 -1.85
C LEU A 20 15.41 10.57 -2.51
N VAL A 21 14.68 9.93 -3.44
CA VAL A 21 15.14 8.72 -4.14
C VAL A 21 16.31 9.05 -5.07
N GLN A 22 16.17 10.05 -5.93
CA GLN A 22 17.22 10.40 -6.91
C GLN A 22 18.60 10.68 -6.28
N PRO A 23 18.74 11.58 -5.29
CA PRO A 23 20.05 11.87 -4.70
C PRO A 23 20.63 10.67 -3.94
N ARG A 24 19.78 9.78 -3.40
CA ARG A 24 20.22 8.58 -2.70
C ARG A 24 20.71 7.50 -3.67
N VAL A 25 19.96 7.23 -4.72
CA VAL A 25 20.34 6.29 -5.79
C VAL A 25 21.63 6.74 -6.48
N ALA A 26 21.80 8.05 -6.74
CA ALA A 26 23.04 8.59 -7.29
C ALA A 26 24.25 8.35 -6.38
N ARG A 27 24.08 8.51 -5.07
CA ARG A 27 25.13 8.22 -4.07
C ARG A 27 25.50 6.74 -4.05
N ILE A 28 24.51 5.86 -4.06
CA ILE A 28 24.71 4.40 -4.10
C ILE A 28 25.40 4.01 -5.42
N ALA A 29 24.99 4.56 -6.56
CA ALA A 29 25.61 4.30 -7.85
C ALA A 29 27.10 4.69 -7.88
N ALA A 30 27.48 5.78 -7.20
CA ALA A 30 28.87 6.18 -7.04
C ALA A 30 29.68 5.18 -6.17
N VAL A 31 29.10 4.68 -5.08
CA VAL A 31 29.73 3.67 -4.21
C VAL A 31 30.06 2.38 -4.98
N TYR A 32 29.19 1.94 -5.88
CA TYR A 32 29.37 0.72 -6.68
C TYR A 32 30.06 0.95 -8.03
N GLY A 33 30.70 2.11 -8.25
CA GLY A 33 31.50 2.35 -9.46
C GLY A 33 30.70 2.48 -10.76
N VAL A 34 29.40 2.80 -10.68
CA VAL A 34 28.51 3.10 -11.81
C VAL A 34 27.99 4.55 -11.76
N PRO A 35 28.88 5.58 -11.70
CA PRO A 35 28.48 6.98 -11.54
C PRO A 35 27.69 7.56 -12.73
N GLN A 36 27.66 6.86 -13.88
CA GLN A 36 27.00 7.33 -15.10
C GLN A 36 25.66 6.63 -15.40
N ALA A 37 25.14 5.83 -14.46
CA ALA A 37 23.78 5.31 -14.57
C ALA A 37 22.79 6.46 -14.36
N ARG A 38 22.19 6.97 -15.43
CA ARG A 38 21.09 7.95 -15.35
C ARG A 38 19.82 7.17 -15.01
N VAL A 39 19.54 7.07 -13.71
CA VAL A 39 18.28 6.52 -13.21
C VAL A 39 17.32 7.68 -12.95
N VAL A 40 16.34 7.84 -13.82
CA VAL A 40 15.26 8.81 -13.67
C VAL A 40 14.05 8.08 -13.08
N VAL A 41 13.69 8.46 -11.87
CA VAL A 41 12.52 7.95 -11.16
C VAL A 41 11.40 8.98 -11.31
N LEU A 42 10.28 8.56 -11.91
CA LEU A 42 9.03 9.29 -12.05
C LEU A 42 7.92 8.57 -11.24
N PRO A 43 6.79 9.24 -10.93
CA PRO A 43 5.77 8.68 -10.04
C PRO A 43 5.23 7.31 -10.47
N ASN A 44 5.23 7.05 -11.78
CA ASN A 44 4.71 5.81 -12.38
C ASN A 44 5.74 5.08 -13.27
N PHE A 45 6.97 5.58 -13.38
CA PHE A 45 7.96 5.03 -14.31
C PHE A 45 9.37 5.12 -13.74
N THR A 46 10.14 4.03 -13.83
CA THR A 46 11.58 4.07 -13.57
C THR A 46 12.30 3.86 -14.89
N LEU A 47 13.11 4.85 -15.28
CA LEU A 47 13.92 4.81 -16.49
C LEU A 47 15.40 4.70 -16.10
N ALA A 48 16.06 3.63 -16.51
CA ALA A 48 17.50 3.47 -16.35
C ALA A 48 18.19 3.53 -17.71
N ALA A 49 19.04 4.53 -17.90
CA ALA A 49 19.89 4.68 -19.08
C ALA A 49 21.36 4.59 -18.69
N GLU A 50 22.14 3.86 -19.49
CA GLU A 50 23.59 3.82 -19.35
C GLU A 50 24.23 5.06 -19.98
N ALA A 51 25.45 5.41 -19.54
CA ALA A 51 26.32 6.45 -20.11
C ALA A 51 26.40 6.46 -21.64
N SER A 52 26.29 5.27 -22.24
CA SER A 52 26.36 5.00 -23.67
C SER A 52 25.10 5.43 -24.45
N GLY A 53 24.08 5.96 -23.78
CA GLY A 53 22.82 6.39 -24.40
C GLY A 53 21.87 5.22 -24.72
N ARG A 54 22.19 3.99 -24.29
CA ARG A 54 21.32 2.83 -24.46
C ARG A 54 20.32 2.76 -23.28
N PRO A 55 19.01 2.72 -23.54
CA PRO A 55 18.02 2.42 -22.50
C PRO A 55 18.20 0.98 -22.06
N VAL A 56 18.44 0.76 -20.76
CA VAL A 56 18.76 -0.56 -20.20
C VAL A 56 17.56 -1.17 -19.47
N ALA A 57 16.64 -0.35 -18.94
CA ALA A 57 15.39 -0.84 -18.38
C ALA A 57 14.31 0.23 -18.43
N LEU A 58 13.12 -0.15 -18.89
CA LEU A 58 11.91 0.65 -18.88
C LEU A 58 10.85 -0.19 -18.18
N ASP A 59 10.72 -0.02 -16.87
CA ASP A 59 9.67 -0.70 -16.11
C ASP A 59 8.50 0.26 -15.89
N SER A 60 7.33 -0.20 -16.35
CA SER A 60 6.07 0.53 -16.20
C SER A 60 5.46 0.07 -14.90
N ASN A 61 5.52 0.91 -13.85
CA ASN A 61 4.79 0.62 -12.62
C ASN A 61 3.29 0.73 -12.94
N ALA A 62 2.63 -0.40 -13.21
CA ALA A 62 1.20 -0.43 -13.48
C ALA A 62 0.46 0.19 -12.30
N PRO A 63 -0.43 1.18 -12.52
CA PRO A 63 -1.22 1.76 -11.43
C PRO A 63 -2.14 0.69 -10.87
N GLY A 64 -1.74 0.09 -9.74
CA GLY A 64 -2.49 -0.99 -9.09
C GLY A 64 -1.65 -2.12 -8.50
N GLU A 65 -0.40 -2.32 -8.94
CA GLU A 65 0.51 -3.33 -8.37
C GLU A 65 1.18 -2.81 -7.09
N ALA A 66 0.39 -2.92 -6.02
CA ALA A 66 0.72 -2.90 -4.60
C ALA A 66 1.89 -1.99 -4.15
N ASP A 67 1.53 -0.81 -3.64
CA ASP A 67 2.25 -0.12 -2.57
C ASP A 67 2.79 -1.16 -1.57
N LEU A 68 4.12 -1.19 -1.38
CA LEU A 68 4.75 -2.20 -0.53
C LEU A 68 4.15 -2.10 0.87
N ARG A 69 3.91 -3.24 1.51
CA ARG A 69 3.45 -3.24 2.89
C ARG A 69 4.54 -2.68 3.81
N LEU A 70 4.17 -2.11 4.96
CA LEU A 70 5.12 -1.48 5.88
C LEU A 70 6.32 -2.38 6.27
N ASP A 71 6.10 -3.69 6.44
CA ASP A 71 7.17 -4.66 6.71
C ASP A 71 8.09 -4.88 5.50
N GLN A 72 7.54 -4.89 4.30
CA GLN A 72 8.29 -4.96 3.04
C GLN A 72 9.06 -3.66 2.78
N MET A 73 8.44 -2.50 3.00
CA MET A 73 9.09 -1.18 2.96
C MET A 73 10.29 -1.12 3.91
N ALA A 74 10.11 -1.57 5.16
CA ALA A 74 11.18 -1.60 6.14
C ALA A 74 12.35 -2.52 5.74
N ALA A 75 12.05 -3.66 5.09
CA ALA A 75 13.06 -4.58 4.57
C ALA A 75 13.82 -3.99 3.37
N VAL A 76 13.12 -3.36 2.42
CA VAL A 76 13.76 -2.64 1.30
C VAL A 76 14.65 -1.51 1.82
N GLU A 77 14.17 -0.74 2.78
CA GLU A 77 14.90 0.36 3.41
C GLU A 77 16.12 -0.15 4.20
N HIS A 78 16.07 -1.37 4.75
CA HIS A 78 17.23 -2.01 5.35
C HIS A 78 18.32 -2.31 4.31
N VAL A 79 17.95 -2.91 3.17
CA VAL A 79 18.87 -3.15 2.05
C VAL A 79 19.46 -1.83 1.54
N ALA A 80 18.64 -0.79 1.40
CA ALA A 80 19.09 0.54 0.99
C ALA A 80 20.15 1.13 1.93
N ARG A 81 19.96 1.02 3.26
CA ARG A 81 20.95 1.49 4.25
C ARG A 81 22.27 0.72 4.20
N LEU A 82 22.25 -0.57 3.90
CA LEU A 82 23.46 -1.35 3.69
C LEU A 82 24.17 -0.92 2.40
N ALA A 83 23.38 -0.68 1.34
CA ALA A 83 23.88 -0.22 0.05
C ALA A 83 24.53 1.17 0.14
N ASP A 84 23.94 2.10 0.90
CA ASP A 84 24.48 3.44 1.16
C ASP A 84 25.90 3.41 1.73
N ARG A 85 26.26 2.35 2.46
CA ARG A 85 27.56 2.18 3.12
C ARG A 85 28.53 1.29 2.34
N GLY A 86 28.13 0.77 1.17
CA GLY A 86 28.90 -0.24 0.46
C GLY A 86 29.03 -1.57 1.22
N ALA A 87 28.13 -1.82 2.18
CA ALA A 87 28.21 -2.95 3.12
C ALA A 87 27.49 -4.22 2.62
N VAL A 88 26.97 -4.22 1.39
CA VAL A 88 26.29 -5.36 0.77
C VAL A 88 26.81 -5.54 -0.65
N GLN A 89 27.11 -6.77 -1.06
CA GLN A 89 27.44 -6.99 -2.47
C GLN A 89 26.18 -6.86 -3.34
N PRO A 90 26.29 -6.40 -4.60
CA PRO A 90 25.14 -6.24 -5.48
C PRO A 90 24.26 -7.51 -5.61
N VAL A 91 24.88 -8.69 -5.63
CA VAL A 91 24.16 -9.97 -5.70
C VAL A 91 23.36 -10.26 -4.43
N ASP A 92 23.95 -10.04 -3.26
CA ASP A 92 23.29 -10.21 -1.96
C ASP A 92 22.17 -9.19 -1.77
N GLY A 93 22.38 -7.97 -2.30
CA GLY A 93 21.39 -6.91 -2.31
C GLY A 93 20.15 -7.28 -3.13
N LEU A 94 20.34 -7.88 -4.32
CA LEU A 94 19.23 -8.39 -5.14
C LEU A 94 18.45 -9.48 -4.41
N HIS A 95 19.15 -10.46 -3.82
CA HIS A 95 18.50 -11.50 -3.00
C HIS A 95 17.74 -10.89 -1.80
N GLY A 96 18.28 -9.85 -1.18
CA GLY A 96 17.61 -9.12 -0.10
C GLY A 96 16.33 -8.42 -0.55
N LEU A 97 16.31 -7.83 -1.76
CA LEU A 97 15.12 -7.21 -2.34
C LEU A 97 14.05 -8.26 -2.69
N ASP A 98 14.45 -9.40 -3.24
CA ASP A 98 13.53 -10.51 -3.53
C ASP A 98 12.95 -11.11 -2.24
N ALA A 99 13.76 -11.28 -1.21
CA ALA A 99 13.31 -11.71 0.11
C ALA A 99 12.33 -10.70 0.73
N ALA A 100 12.57 -9.39 0.57
CA ALA A 100 11.67 -8.34 1.03
C ALA A 100 10.31 -8.42 0.31
N LYS A 101 10.30 -8.64 -1.01
CA LYS A 101 9.05 -8.83 -1.79
C LYS A 101 8.31 -10.10 -1.36
N ALA A 102 9.03 -11.16 -1.00
CA ALA A 102 8.46 -12.46 -0.60
C ALA A 102 7.93 -12.51 0.84
N LEU A 103 8.07 -11.45 1.65
CA LEU A 103 7.61 -11.43 3.04
C LEU A 103 6.11 -11.73 3.16
N GLN A 104 5.79 -12.75 3.96
CA GLN A 104 4.42 -13.16 4.23
C GLN A 104 3.67 -12.17 5.13
N HIS A 105 2.34 -12.26 5.17
CA HIS A 105 1.50 -11.37 5.99
C HIS A 105 1.63 -11.70 7.48
N ARG A 106 2.29 -10.82 8.26
CA ARG A 106 2.54 -11.03 9.70
C ARG A 106 1.27 -11.33 10.51
N PHE A 107 0.15 -10.66 10.19
CA PHE A 107 -1.11 -10.80 10.93
C PHE A 107 -2.17 -11.62 10.19
N GLY A 108 -1.81 -12.20 9.04
CA GLY A 108 -2.69 -13.04 8.24
C GLY A 108 -4.05 -12.39 7.90
N PRO A 109 -5.03 -13.22 7.52
CA PRO A 109 -6.40 -12.80 7.24
C PRO A 109 -7.12 -12.18 8.44
N VAL A 110 -6.90 -12.74 9.64
CA VAL A 110 -7.61 -12.36 10.86
C VAL A 110 -7.26 -10.95 11.30
N GLY A 111 -5.97 -10.57 11.24
CA GLY A 111 -5.55 -9.22 11.60
C GLY A 111 -6.07 -8.13 10.66
N ILE A 112 -6.27 -8.46 9.37
CA ILE A 112 -6.90 -7.53 8.42
C ILE A 112 -8.34 -7.23 8.86
N VAL A 113 -9.12 -8.26 9.18
CA VAL A 113 -10.52 -8.09 9.61
C VAL A 113 -10.58 -7.34 10.94
N ALA A 114 -9.80 -7.77 11.94
CA ALA A 114 -9.75 -7.14 13.25
C ALA A 114 -9.35 -5.66 13.17
N GLY A 115 -8.38 -5.31 12.31
CA GLY A 115 -7.98 -3.92 12.10
C GLY A 115 -9.11 -3.04 11.56
N HIS A 116 -9.93 -3.54 10.63
CA HIS A 116 -11.07 -2.77 10.12
C HIS A 116 -12.18 -2.62 11.16
N VAL A 117 -12.41 -3.65 11.99
CA VAL A 117 -13.33 -3.55 13.14
C VAL A 117 -12.86 -2.48 14.12
N VAL A 118 -11.58 -2.49 14.51
CA VAL A 118 -11.01 -1.52 15.46
C VAL A 118 -11.07 -0.10 14.91
N ILE A 119 -10.73 0.12 13.64
CA ILE A 119 -10.82 1.44 13.00
C ILE A 119 -12.26 1.94 12.95
N ALA A 120 -13.21 1.07 12.56
CA ALA A 120 -14.62 1.43 12.50
C ALA A 120 -15.19 1.78 13.89
N LEU A 121 -14.80 1.02 14.93
CA LEU A 121 -15.15 1.30 16.32
C LEU A 121 -14.53 2.61 16.81
N GLY A 122 -13.26 2.86 16.52
CA GLY A 122 -12.58 4.12 16.86
C GLY A 122 -13.26 5.33 16.25
N LEU A 123 -13.62 5.25 14.96
CA LEU A 123 -14.35 6.31 14.27
C LEU A 123 -15.75 6.51 14.87
N CYS A 124 -16.46 5.44 15.19
CA CYS A 124 -17.77 5.50 15.87
C CYS A 124 -17.68 6.21 17.22
N LEU A 125 -16.68 5.89 18.03
CA LEU A 125 -16.48 6.50 19.35
C LEU A 125 -16.23 8.01 19.25
N VAL A 126 -15.59 8.48 18.19
CA VAL A 126 -15.36 9.90 17.92
C VAL A 126 -16.64 10.61 17.48
N LEU A 127 -17.46 9.99 16.62
CA LEU A 127 -18.66 10.62 16.08
C LEU A 127 -19.85 10.57 17.06
N GLN A 128 -20.25 9.36 17.48
CA GLN A 128 -21.41 9.14 18.35
C GLN A 128 -21.25 7.83 19.15
N PRO A 129 -20.85 7.90 20.43
CA PRO A 129 -20.61 6.72 21.27
C PRO A 129 -21.94 6.15 21.81
N THR A 130 -22.71 5.49 20.96
CA THR A 130 -23.95 4.79 21.35
C THR A 130 -23.79 3.28 21.16
N ALA A 131 -24.27 2.46 22.11
CA ALA A 131 -24.09 1.00 22.07
C ALA A 131 -24.61 0.34 20.78
N ILE A 132 -25.74 0.82 20.25
CA ILE A 132 -26.33 0.35 18.98
C ILE A 132 -25.39 0.66 17.79
N VAL A 133 -24.85 1.88 17.77
CA VAL A 133 -23.96 2.33 16.69
C VAL A 133 -22.61 1.62 16.76
N LEU A 134 -22.08 1.38 17.97
CA LEU A 134 -20.87 0.56 18.16
C LEU A 134 -21.04 -0.85 17.59
N GLY A 135 -22.16 -1.52 17.89
CA GLY A 135 -22.45 -2.86 17.37
C GLY A 135 -22.53 -2.88 15.84
N ALA A 136 -23.25 -1.91 15.26
CA ALA A 136 -23.35 -1.77 13.81
C ALA A 136 -21.99 -1.49 13.16
N SER A 137 -21.19 -0.56 13.72
CA SER A 137 -19.85 -0.23 13.23
C SER A 137 -18.89 -1.42 13.30
N ALA A 138 -18.97 -2.26 14.33
CA ALA A 138 -18.18 -3.49 14.41
C ALA A 138 -18.52 -4.46 13.27
N ILE A 139 -19.82 -4.67 12.99
CA ILE A 139 -20.28 -5.54 11.91
C ILE A 139 -19.83 -5.00 10.54
N PHE A 140 -20.00 -3.70 10.30
CA PHE A 140 -19.55 -3.07 9.06
C PHE A 140 -18.03 -3.14 8.89
N GLY A 141 -17.26 -2.89 9.95
CA GLY A 141 -15.80 -3.04 9.93
C GLY A 141 -15.39 -4.48 9.60
N ALA A 142 -16.05 -5.48 10.18
CA ALA A 142 -15.77 -6.89 9.89
C ALA A 142 -16.10 -7.25 8.44
N LEU A 143 -17.25 -6.79 7.93
CA LEU A 143 -17.70 -7.00 6.56
C LEU A 143 -16.74 -6.40 5.54
N VAL A 144 -16.32 -5.15 5.75
CA VAL A 144 -15.31 -4.48 4.90
C VAL A 144 -13.98 -5.22 4.95
N GLY A 145 -13.54 -5.63 6.13
CA GLY A 145 -12.33 -6.42 6.31
C GLY A 145 -12.38 -7.74 5.53
N PHE A 146 -13.51 -8.46 5.60
CA PHE A 146 -13.73 -9.71 4.88
C PHE A 146 -13.77 -9.52 3.37
N MET A 147 -14.45 -8.47 2.91
CA MET A 147 -14.54 -8.16 1.48
C MET A 147 -13.17 -7.77 0.92
N LYS A 148 -12.38 -7.00 1.68
CA LYS A 148 -11.00 -6.66 1.34
C LYS A 148 -10.09 -7.88 1.29
N LEU A 149 -10.27 -8.85 2.19
CA LEU A 149 -9.55 -10.12 2.15
C LEU A 149 -9.86 -10.90 0.87
N HIS A 150 -11.13 -10.93 0.43
CA HIS A 150 -11.53 -11.55 -0.83
C HIS A 150 -11.01 -10.80 -2.05
N ALA A 151 -11.02 -9.45 -2.01
CA ALA A 151 -10.54 -8.61 -3.09
C ALA A 151 -9.02 -8.74 -3.35
N ARG A 152 -8.23 -9.18 -2.36
CA ARG A 152 -6.81 -9.46 -2.55
C ARG A 152 -6.54 -10.59 -3.54
N ARG A 153 -7.54 -11.41 -3.87
CA ARG A 153 -7.40 -12.51 -4.84
C ARG A 153 -7.57 -12.09 -6.31
N SER A 154 -8.07 -10.89 -6.59
CA SER A 154 -8.26 -10.44 -7.98
C SER A 154 -8.07 -8.92 -8.13
N PRO A 155 -7.14 -8.45 -8.99
CA PRO A 155 -6.94 -7.02 -9.27
C PRO A 155 -8.22 -6.31 -9.71
N THR A 156 -9.06 -6.98 -10.49
CA THR A 156 -10.35 -6.44 -10.99
C THR A 156 -11.34 -6.21 -9.85
N VAL A 157 -11.41 -7.13 -8.89
CA VAL A 157 -12.32 -7.01 -7.73
C VAL A 157 -11.89 -5.86 -6.81
N ARG A 158 -10.60 -5.57 -6.72
CA ARG A 158 -10.05 -4.49 -5.90
C ARG A 158 -10.49 -3.10 -6.36
N VAL A 159 -10.73 -2.89 -7.65
CA VAL A 159 -11.21 -1.62 -8.22
C VAL A 159 -12.70 -1.40 -7.94
N LEU A 160 -13.52 -2.44 -8.06
CA LEU A 160 -14.97 -2.38 -7.86
C LEU A 160 -15.38 -2.49 -6.38
N LEU A 161 -14.44 -2.89 -5.52
CA LEU A 161 -14.64 -3.10 -4.09
C LEU A 161 -15.29 -1.90 -3.37
N PRO A 162 -14.85 -0.64 -3.54
CA PRO A 162 -15.41 0.48 -2.81
C PRO A 162 -16.87 0.71 -3.16
N ILE A 163 -17.23 0.50 -4.44
CA ILE A 163 -18.60 0.64 -4.94
C ILE A 163 -19.48 -0.45 -4.31
N ALA A 164 -19.04 -1.72 -4.37
CA ALA A 164 -19.76 -2.82 -3.74
C ALA A 164 -19.90 -2.65 -2.22
N ALA A 165 -18.84 -2.16 -1.55
CA ALA A 165 -18.86 -1.85 -0.12
C ALA A 165 -19.93 -0.82 0.20
N ALA A 166 -19.91 0.31 -0.51
CA ALA A 166 -20.83 1.40 -0.30
C ALA A 166 -22.28 0.99 -0.56
N THR A 167 -22.54 0.25 -1.65
CA THR A 167 -23.88 -0.27 -1.97
C THR A 167 -24.39 -1.21 -0.88
N LEU A 168 -23.55 -2.15 -0.43
CA LEU A 168 -23.94 -3.12 0.59
C LEU A 168 -24.16 -2.46 1.96
N VAL A 169 -23.24 -1.58 2.38
CA VAL A 169 -23.37 -0.81 3.62
C VAL A 169 -24.62 0.07 3.58
N SER A 170 -24.89 0.71 2.45
CA SER A 170 -26.10 1.53 2.25
C SER A 170 -27.37 0.69 2.34
N LEU A 171 -27.44 -0.46 1.65
CA LEU A 171 -28.58 -1.38 1.72
C LEU A 171 -28.86 -1.85 3.15
N ILE A 172 -27.81 -2.20 3.90
CA ILE A 172 -27.96 -2.64 5.29
C ILE A 172 -28.39 -1.47 6.18
N ALA A 173 -27.77 -0.29 6.04
CA ALA A 173 -28.10 0.88 6.85
C ALA A 173 -29.56 1.34 6.63
N PHE A 174 -30.00 1.45 5.37
CA PHE A 174 -31.36 1.83 5.03
C PHE A 174 -32.38 0.70 5.24
N GLY A 175 -31.94 -0.56 5.13
CA GLY A 175 -32.78 -1.73 5.41
C GLY A 175 -33.04 -1.95 6.91
N VAL A 176 -32.09 -1.57 7.78
CA VAL A 176 -32.15 -1.78 9.24
C VAL A 176 -32.73 -0.56 9.99
N GLY A 177 -32.77 0.64 9.42
CA GLY A 177 -33.44 1.81 10.00
C GLY A 177 -33.91 2.79 8.92
N LEU A 178 -35.15 3.25 8.93
CA LEU A 178 -35.80 3.92 10.06
C LEU A 178 -37.24 3.41 10.29
N PRO A 179 -37.65 3.10 11.55
CA PRO A 179 -39.05 3.28 11.91
C PRO A 179 -39.40 4.76 11.67
N ARG A 180 -40.33 4.99 10.74
CA ARG A 180 -40.91 6.30 10.49
C ARG A 180 -41.41 6.83 11.83
N ARG A 181 -40.76 7.86 12.40
CA ARG A 181 -41.40 8.64 13.46
C ARG A 181 -42.76 9.07 12.89
N PRO A 182 -43.89 8.73 13.53
CA PRO A 182 -45.18 9.23 13.08
C PRO A 182 -45.12 10.76 13.12
N ARG A 183 -45.32 11.35 11.95
CA ARG A 183 -45.53 12.78 11.80
C ARG A 183 -46.90 13.08 12.42
N ASN A 184 -46.94 13.28 13.74
CA ASN A 184 -48.14 13.80 14.37
C ASN A 184 -48.30 15.25 13.93
N ARG A 185 -49.08 15.42 12.86
CA ARG A 185 -49.96 16.57 12.68
C ARG A 185 -51.02 16.48 13.78
N PHE A 186 -51.08 17.48 14.66
CA PHE A 186 -52.14 18.49 14.71
C PHE A 186 -52.06 19.24 16.05
N ALA A 187 -52.29 20.54 15.93
CA ALA A 187 -52.35 21.56 16.98
C ALA A 187 -53.53 21.31 17.95
N PRO A 188 -53.69 22.13 19.00
CA PRO A 188 -54.32 23.45 18.79
C PRO A 188 -53.40 24.65 19.02
#